data_AF-A0A3N8L4U4-F1
#
_entry.id   AF-A0A3N8L4U4-F1
#
_cell.length_a   1.000
_cell.length_b   1.000
_cell.length_c   1.000
_cell.angle_alpha   90.00
_cell.angle_beta   90.00
_cell.angle_gamma   90.00
#
_symmetry.space_group_name_H-M   'P 1'
#
loop_
_entity.id
_entity.type
_entity.pdbx_description
1 polymer ?
#
loop_
_entity_poly.entity_id
_entity_poly.type
_entity_poly.pdbx_seq_one_letter_code
_entity_poly.pdbx_strand_id
1 'polypeptide(L)'
;MIMFDGVIVAAEWFDEKRYGEYRGNGMTPQQAQAWVNAVELTEIFQGISLEKAKEFAYFIARLWDEAIKQNFPDEVTRASVVLEADLGEVFVTIGEFSD
;
A
#
# COMPACT_ATOMS: atom_id res chain seq x y z
N MET A 1 -8.71 -1.60 8.10
CA MET A 1 -7.96 -0.33 7.94
C MET A 1 -8.24 0.59 9.12
N ILE A 2 -7.21 1.29 9.60
CA ILE A 2 -7.29 2.20 10.75
C ILE A 2 -6.51 3.49 10.48
N MET A 3 -6.81 4.54 11.23
CA MET A 3 -5.99 5.75 11.28
C MET A 3 -4.86 5.55 12.30
N PHE A 4 -3.62 5.78 11.88
CA PHE A 4 -2.41 5.70 12.71
C PHE A 4 -1.47 6.83 12.33
N ASP A 5 -1.07 7.67 13.30
CA ASP A 5 -0.20 8.83 13.08
C ASP A 5 -0.62 9.73 11.88
N GLY A 6 -1.93 9.98 11.75
CA GLY A 6 -2.48 10.80 10.68
C GLY A 6 -2.45 10.17 9.28
N VAL A 7 -2.18 8.87 9.18
CA VAL A 7 -2.25 8.10 7.94
C VAL A 7 -3.10 6.84 8.08
N ILE A 8 -3.63 6.37 6.97
CA ILE A 8 -4.43 5.14 6.91
C ILE A 8 -3.50 3.94 6.72
N VAL A 9 -3.65 2.93 7.56
CA VAL A 9 -2.90 1.67 7.46
C VAL A 9 -3.83 0.45 7.40
N ALA A 10 -3.42 -0.57 6.65
CA ALA A 10 -4.05 -1.88 6.66
C ALA A 10 -3.63 -2.64 7.94
N ALA A 11 -4.46 -2.56 8.99
CA ALA A 11 -4.15 -3.06 10.33
C ALA A 11 -3.69 -4.52 10.38
N GLU A 12 -4.21 -5.36 9.49
CA GLU A 12 -3.88 -6.79 9.40
C GLU A 12 -2.46 -7.05 8.88
N TRP A 13 -1.87 -6.08 8.18
CA TRP A 13 -0.53 -6.13 7.58
C TRP A 13 0.45 -5.12 8.19
N PHE A 14 -0.03 -4.24 9.06
CA PHE A 14 0.76 -3.14 9.59
C PHE A 14 1.79 -3.62 10.62
N ASP A 15 3.06 -3.33 10.34
CA ASP A 15 4.17 -3.52 11.28
C ASP A 15 4.63 -2.16 11.82
N GLU A 16 4.26 -1.88 13.08
CA GLU A 16 4.63 -0.63 13.76
C GLU A 16 6.15 -0.48 13.92
N LYS A 17 6.89 -1.58 14.06
CA LYS A 17 8.35 -1.51 14.16
C LYS A 17 8.95 -1.03 12.83
N ARG A 18 8.50 -1.60 11.71
CA ARG A 18 8.94 -1.18 10.37
C ARG A 18 8.53 0.26 10.08
N TYR A 19 7.35 0.68 10.51
CA TYR A 19 6.96 2.10 10.47
C TYR A 19 7.94 2.97 11.26
N GLY A 20 8.26 2.58 12.49
CA GLY A 20 9.22 3.28 13.34
C GLY A 20 10.61 3.42 12.70
N GLU A 21 11.06 2.41 11.95
CA GLU A 21 12.32 2.47 11.18
C GLU A 21 12.26 3.52 10.07
N TYR A 22 11.17 3.59 9.29
CA TYR A 22 10.98 4.65 8.28
C TYR A 22 10.95 6.04 8.91
N ARG A 23 10.24 6.19 10.04
CA ARG A 23 10.18 7.46 10.78
C ARG A 23 11.53 7.86 11.35
N GLY A 24 12.29 6.90 11.88
CA GLY A 24 13.65 7.12 12.39
C GLY A 24 14.64 7.57 11.31
N ASN A 25 14.38 7.22 10.04
CA ASN A 25 15.15 7.66 8.89
C ASN A 25 14.71 9.03 8.33
N GLY A 26 13.79 9.73 8.99
CA GLY A 26 13.39 11.09 8.66
C GLY A 26 12.18 11.22 7.73
N MET A 27 11.54 10.11 7.34
CA MET A 27 10.30 10.17 6.57
C MET A 27 9.17 10.83 7.39
N THR A 28 8.31 11.59 6.74
CA THR A 28 7.02 12.03 7.29
C THR A 28 6.02 10.87 7.35
N PRO A 29 4.88 10.98 8.08
CA PRO A 29 3.88 9.92 8.08
C PRO A 29 3.41 9.58 6.65
N GLN A 30 3.19 10.61 5.83
CA GLN A 30 2.70 10.48 4.46
C GLN A 30 3.72 9.78 3.55
N GLN A 31 5.01 10.14 3.65
CA GLN A 31 6.07 9.45 2.92
C GLN A 31 6.19 7.98 3.34
N ALA A 32 6.02 7.67 4.63
CA ALA A 32 6.09 6.31 5.13
C ALA A 32 4.85 5.46 4.78
N GLN A 33 3.69 6.10 4.52
CA GLN A 33 2.40 5.42 4.38
C GLN A 33 2.39 4.38 3.26
N ALA A 34 2.91 4.75 2.08
CA ALA A 34 2.94 3.83 0.94
C ALA A 34 3.88 2.63 1.21
N TRP A 35 4.98 2.84 1.94
CA TRP A 35 5.93 1.78 2.26
C TRP A 35 5.37 0.76 3.25
N VAL A 36 4.65 1.20 4.28
CA VAL A 36 4.10 0.29 5.29
C VAL A 36 2.83 -0.43 4.85
N ASN A 37 2.18 0.07 3.80
CA ASN A 37 1.01 -0.59 3.19
C ASN A 37 1.37 -1.37 1.92
N ALA A 38 2.62 -1.34 1.46
CA ALA A 38 3.04 -2.01 0.24
C ALA A 38 2.98 -3.54 0.41
N VAL A 39 2.23 -4.18 -0.50
CA VAL A 39 2.12 -5.62 -0.61
C VAL A 39 2.55 -6.02 -2.02
N GLU A 40 3.66 -6.76 -2.10
CA GLU A 40 4.16 -7.29 -3.37
C GLU A 40 3.44 -8.60 -3.73
N LEU A 41 2.59 -8.56 -4.75
CA LEU A 41 1.80 -9.71 -5.16
C LEU A 41 2.64 -10.77 -5.88
N THR A 42 3.70 -10.36 -6.57
CA THR A 42 4.63 -11.24 -7.28
C THR A 42 5.49 -12.07 -6.32
N GLU A 43 5.85 -11.51 -5.18
CA GLU A 43 6.52 -12.23 -4.09
C GLU A 43 5.56 -13.20 -3.38
N ILE A 44 4.36 -12.75 -3.01
CA ILE A 44 3.37 -13.57 -2.30
C ILE A 44 2.89 -14.74 -3.16
N PHE A 45 2.57 -14.48 -4.42
CA PHE A 45 2.06 -15.48 -5.36
C PHE A 45 3.17 -15.92 -6.32
N GLN A 46 4.19 -16.59 -5.78
CA GLN A 46 5.33 -17.07 -6.59
C GLN A 46 4.87 -17.85 -7.83
N GLY A 47 5.35 -17.42 -9.01
CA GLY A 47 5.00 -18.02 -10.30
C GLY A 47 3.71 -17.49 -10.95
N ILE A 48 3.03 -16.52 -10.33
CA ILE A 48 1.95 -15.77 -10.99
C ILE A 48 2.48 -15.06 -12.24
N SER A 49 1.65 -14.98 -13.30
CA SER A 49 2.01 -14.14 -14.45
C SER A 49 1.86 -12.67 -14.10
N LEU A 50 2.69 -11.82 -14.70
CA LEU A 50 2.63 -10.37 -14.49
C LEU A 50 1.22 -9.81 -14.76
N GLU A 51 0.57 -10.26 -15.83
CA GLU A 51 -0.79 -9.83 -16.16
C GLU A 51 -1.82 -10.25 -15.11
N LYS A 52 -1.69 -11.46 -14.55
CA LYS A 52 -2.60 -11.92 -13.48
C LYS A 52 -2.33 -11.17 -12.17
N ALA A 53 -1.07 -10.88 -11.86
CA ALA A 53 -0.71 -10.06 -10.70
C ALA A 53 -1.29 -8.64 -10.82
N LYS A 54 -1.21 -8.02 -12.00
CA LYS A 54 -1.86 -6.72 -12.29
C LYS A 54 -3.37 -6.78 -12.06
N GLU A 55 -4.05 -7.77 -12.62
CA GLU A 55 -5.50 -7.95 -12.42
C GLU A 55 -5.86 -8.06 -10.93
N PHE A 56 -5.09 -8.83 -10.17
CA PHE A 56 -5.27 -8.97 -8.72
C PHE A 56 -5.01 -7.66 -7.99
N ALA A 57 -3.96 -6.93 -8.34
CA ALA A 57 -3.63 -5.64 -7.75
C ALA A 57 -4.75 -4.63 -7.94
N TYR A 58 -5.30 -4.51 -9.16
CA TYR A 58 -6.43 -3.61 -9.41
C TYR A 58 -7.68 -4.01 -8.64
N PHE A 59 -7.95 -5.31 -8.50
CA PHE A 59 -9.06 -5.79 -7.71
C PHE A 59 -8.89 -5.45 -6.22
N ILE A 60 -7.72 -5.71 -5.64
CA ILE A 60 -7.42 -5.39 -4.24
C ILE A 60 -7.44 -3.88 -4.01
N ALA A 61 -6.79 -3.10 -4.88
CA ALA A 61 -6.77 -1.64 -4.78
C ALA A 61 -8.19 -1.07 -4.79
N ARG A 62 -9.08 -1.59 -5.65
CA ARG A 62 -10.49 -1.16 -5.65
C ARG A 62 -11.22 -1.51 -4.36
N LEU A 63 -11.02 -2.71 -3.81
CA LEU A 63 -11.63 -3.09 -2.53
C LEU A 63 -11.14 -2.20 -1.38
N TRP A 64 -9.84 -1.94 -1.36
CA TRP A 64 -9.20 -1.07 -0.38
C TRP A 64 -9.69 0.37 -0.50
N ASP A 65 -9.80 0.87 -1.73
CA ASP A 65 -10.29 2.21 -2.02
C ASP A 65 -11.73 2.42 -1.54
N GLU A 66 -12.62 1.44 -1.78
CA GLU A 66 -14.00 1.48 -1.27
C GLU A 66 -14.04 1.42 0.27
N ALA A 67 -13.18 0.60 0.89
CA ALA A 67 -13.06 0.57 2.34
C ALA A 67 -12.56 1.91 2.92
N ILE A 68 -11.64 2.59 2.22
CA ILE A 68 -11.17 3.92 2.62
C ILE A 68 -12.31 4.94 2.53
N LYS A 69 -13.03 5.01 1.40
CA LYS A 69 -14.15 5.96 1.23
C LYS A 69 -15.25 5.79 2.27
N GLN A 70 -15.53 4.55 2.66
CA GLN A 70 -16.56 4.25 3.65
C GLN A 70 -16.14 4.61 5.07
N ASN A 71 -14.89 4.34 5.44
CA ASN A 71 -14.41 4.53 6.82
C ASN A 71 -13.79 5.91 7.07
N PHE A 72 -13.31 6.57 6.01
CA PHE A 72 -12.58 7.84 6.06
C PHE A 72 -13.04 8.76 4.91
N PRO A 73 -14.31 9.18 4.87
CA PRO A 73 -14.89 9.89 3.73
C PRO A 73 -14.24 11.26 3.44
N ASP A 74 -13.66 11.90 4.45
CA ASP A 74 -12.99 13.21 4.32
C ASP A 74 -11.51 13.09 3.90
N GLU A 75 -10.97 11.88 3.88
CA GLU A 75 -9.57 11.65 3.49
C GLU A 75 -9.43 11.61 1.97
N VAL A 76 -8.38 12.25 1.46
CA VAL A 76 -8.04 12.25 0.04
C VAL A 76 -7.22 11.03 -0.37
N THR A 77 -6.56 10.37 0.58
CA THR A 77 -5.71 9.20 0.33
C THR A 77 -6.49 8.05 -0.27
N ARG A 78 -5.90 7.36 -1.26
CA ARG A 78 -6.52 6.23 -1.97
C ARG A 78 -5.56 5.05 -2.01
N ALA A 79 -6.11 3.88 -2.31
CA ALA A 79 -5.29 2.73 -2.65
C ALA A 79 -4.80 2.83 -4.10
N SER A 80 -3.59 2.36 -4.36
CA SER A 80 -2.92 2.47 -5.65
C SER A 80 -2.24 1.16 -6.04
N VAL A 81 -2.05 0.98 -7.35
CA VAL A 81 -1.28 -0.13 -7.92
C VAL A 81 0.03 0.44 -8.43
N VAL A 82 1.14 -0.21 -8.08
CA VAL A 82 2.48 0.18 -8.53
C VAL A 82 3.06 -0.97 -9.36
N LEU A 83 3.54 -0.61 -10.54
CA LEU A 83 4.03 -1.55 -11.55
C LEU A 83 5.51 -1.27 -11.81
N GLU A 84 6.39 -2.10 -11.26
CA GLU A 84 7.82 -2.04 -11.55
C GLU A 84 8.13 -3.02 -12.68
N ALA A 85 7.80 -2.59 -13.91
CA ALA A 85 7.85 -3.45 -15.09
C ALA A 85 9.26 -4.00 -15.38
N ASP A 86 10.30 -3.22 -15.06
CA ASP A 86 11.70 -3.62 -15.25
C ASP A 86 12.13 -4.75 -14.31
N LEU A 87 11.52 -4.82 -13.12
CA LEU A 87 11.73 -5.87 -12.12
C LEU A 87 10.70 -6.99 -12.22
N GLY A 88 9.63 -6.76 -12.98
CA GLY A 88 8.50 -7.68 -13.09
C GLY A 88 7.68 -7.75 -11.80
N GLU A 89 7.72 -6.70 -10.98
CA GLU A 89 7.07 -6.65 -9.67
C GLU A 89 5.75 -5.87 -9.73
N VAL A 90 4.77 -6.32 -8.96
CA VAL A 90 3.45 -5.69 -8.87
C VAL A 90 3.08 -5.52 -7.40
N PHE A 91 2.84 -4.27 -7.03
CA PHE A 91 2.46 -3.91 -5.68
C PHE A 91 1.04 -3.34 -5.64
N VAL A 92 0.39 -3.53 -4.51
CA VAL A 92 -0.74 -2.72 -4.06
C VAL A 92 -0.36 -1.99 -2.79
N THR A 93 -0.79 -0.74 -2.64
CA THR A 93 -0.51 0.06 -1.45
C THR A 93 -1.64 1.06 -1.16
N ILE A 94 -1.51 1.82 -0.06
CA ILE A 94 -2.34 2.96 0.31
C ILE A 94 -1.44 4.20 0.37
N GLY A 95 -1.82 5.26 -0.34
CA GLY A 95 -0.99 6.43 -0.53
C GLY A 95 -0.14 6.33 -1.80
N GLU A 96 0.86 7.20 -1.88
CA GLU A 96 1.74 7.34 -3.04
C GLU A 96 3.20 7.32 -2.58
N PHE A 97 4.05 6.65 -3.34
CA PHE A 97 5.49 6.76 -3.15
C PHE A 97 5.90 8.20 -3.49
N SER A 98 6.60 8.84 -2.57
CA SER A 98 7.10 10.21 -2.70
C SER A 98 8.56 10.23 -2.26
N ASP A 99 9.35 11.07 -2.93
CA ASP A 99 10.72 11.40 -2.54
C ASP A 99 10.75 12.26 -1.26
#